data_AF-A0A3A1NB80-F1
#
_entry.id   AF-A0A3A1NB80-F1
#
_cell.length_a   1.000
_cell.length_b   1.000
_cell.length_c   1.000
_cell.angle_alpha   90.00
_cell.angle_beta   90.00
_cell.angle_gamma   90.00
#
_symmetry.space_group_name_H-M   'P 1'
#
loop_
_entity.id
_entity.type
_entity.pdbx_description
1 polymer ?
#
loop_
_entity_poly.entity_id
_entity_poly.type
_entity_poly.pdbx_seq_one_letter_code
_entity_poly.pdbx_strand_id
1 'polypeptide(L)'
;MAGSFWSDQEFTKQDYTQNKLPKGDYENCSFVDCLFSKGFLDNQNFVECTFEGCDFTNANIAHTIFNVVTFEDCKMVGLQFETCNHLLLSLKFIGCNLSVASFVGMNLPNIQFHDCRLHQTDFADAHLKQAEFPNCDFENAIFENTDLEQADFSSALNFNIDPSINQVKKTHFSKDGLIGLLKKFDIVVT
;
A
#
# COMPACT_ATOMS: atom_id res chain seq x y z
N MET A 1 17.66 -20.23 16.65
CA MET A 1 17.32 -21.17 15.56
C MET A 1 17.49 -20.39 14.28
N ALA A 2 18.32 -20.85 13.35
CA ALA A 2 18.38 -20.25 12.03
C ALA A 2 16.98 -20.37 11.41
N GLY A 3 16.43 -19.26 10.92
CA GLY A 3 15.21 -19.29 10.13
C GLY A 3 15.43 -20.16 8.89
N SER A 4 14.35 -20.69 8.34
CA SER A 4 14.44 -21.30 7.01
C SER A 4 14.70 -20.19 5.97
N PHE A 5 15.46 -20.53 4.93
CA PHE A 5 15.86 -19.59 3.88
C PHE A 5 15.46 -20.15 2.52
N TRP A 6 14.80 -19.33 1.72
CA TRP A 6 14.40 -19.61 0.35
C TRP A 6 14.91 -18.51 -0.58
N SER A 7 15.51 -18.90 -1.70
CA SER A 7 16.03 -17.97 -2.70
C SER A 7 15.71 -18.45 -4.10
N ASP A 8 15.36 -17.52 -4.99
CA ASP A 8 15.07 -17.75 -6.41
C ASP A 8 13.93 -18.79 -6.65
N GLN A 9 12.90 -18.78 -5.80
CA GLN A 9 11.78 -19.72 -5.89
C GLN A 9 10.49 -19.07 -6.35
N GLU A 10 9.69 -19.82 -7.11
CA GLU A 10 8.31 -19.48 -7.44
C GLU A 10 7.35 -20.39 -6.68
N PHE A 11 6.35 -19.79 -6.03
CA PHE A 11 5.26 -20.47 -5.35
C PHE A 11 3.95 -20.15 -6.06
N THR A 12 3.36 -21.13 -6.72
CA THR A 12 2.17 -20.90 -7.57
C THR A 12 0.95 -21.63 -7.03
N LYS A 13 -0.18 -20.91 -6.92
CA LYS A 13 -1.50 -21.42 -6.51
C LYS A 13 -1.50 -22.16 -5.17
N GLN A 14 -0.68 -21.68 -4.23
CA GLN A 14 -0.61 -22.24 -2.89
C GLN A 14 -1.73 -21.67 -2.00
N ASP A 15 -2.36 -22.53 -1.21
CA ASP A 15 -3.34 -22.13 -0.20
C ASP A 15 -2.70 -22.09 1.20
N TYR A 16 -2.23 -20.90 1.58
CA TYR A 16 -1.62 -20.65 2.88
C TYR A 16 -2.64 -20.37 3.99
N THR A 17 -3.95 -20.42 3.68
CA THR A 17 -5.01 -20.43 4.70
C THR A 17 -5.12 -21.78 5.40
N GLN A 18 -4.73 -22.86 4.71
CA GLN A 18 -4.70 -24.23 5.24
C GLN A 18 -3.32 -24.61 5.75
N ASN A 19 -2.29 -24.35 4.94
CA ASN A 19 -0.91 -24.70 5.24
C ASN A 19 -0.11 -23.42 5.40
N LYS A 20 0.12 -22.94 6.63
CA LYS A 20 0.79 -21.66 6.87
C LYS A 20 2.14 -21.59 6.13
N LEU A 21 2.43 -20.42 5.55
CA LEU A 21 3.75 -20.14 5.01
C LEU A 21 4.77 -20.32 6.15
N PRO A 22 5.78 -21.18 5.99
CA PRO A 22 6.82 -21.35 6.99
C PRO A 22 7.46 -20.00 7.37
N LYS A 23 7.87 -19.83 8.63
CA LYS A 23 8.59 -18.60 9.02
C LYS A 23 10.01 -18.64 8.49
N GLY A 24 10.42 -17.58 7.80
CA GLY A 24 11.79 -17.49 7.32
C GLY A 24 12.07 -16.30 6.42
N ASP A 25 13.23 -16.39 5.78
CA ASP A 25 13.76 -15.41 4.85
C ASP A 25 13.48 -15.87 3.42
N TYR A 26 12.83 -15.01 2.64
CA TYR A 26 12.51 -15.20 1.24
C TYR A 26 13.21 -14.12 0.44
N GLU A 27 14.17 -14.52 -0.39
CA GLU A 27 14.98 -13.62 -1.20
C GLU A 27 14.74 -13.89 -2.69
N ASN A 28 14.44 -12.86 -3.48
CA ASN A 28 14.17 -12.99 -4.91
C ASN A 28 13.14 -14.09 -5.24
N CYS A 29 12.11 -14.22 -4.41
CA CYS A 29 11.04 -15.20 -4.59
C CYS A 29 9.80 -14.57 -5.23
N SER A 30 9.06 -15.36 -6.00
CA SER A 30 7.77 -14.98 -6.58
C SER A 30 6.64 -15.81 -5.98
N PHE A 31 5.51 -15.18 -5.70
CA PHE A 31 4.29 -15.83 -5.27
C PHE A 31 3.17 -15.48 -6.24
N VAL A 32 2.63 -16.48 -6.94
CA VAL A 32 1.65 -16.28 -8.01
C VAL A 32 0.34 -16.98 -7.65
N ASP A 33 -0.78 -16.24 -7.71
CA ASP A 33 -2.12 -16.74 -7.40
C ASP A 33 -2.23 -17.43 -6.01
N CYS A 34 -1.44 -17.00 -5.03
CA CYS A 34 -1.43 -17.58 -3.69
C CYS A 34 -2.52 -16.98 -2.79
N LEU A 35 -3.08 -17.81 -1.90
CA LEU A 35 -4.09 -17.38 -0.91
C LEU A 35 -3.45 -17.20 0.47
N PHE A 36 -3.38 -15.95 0.91
CA PHE A 36 -2.91 -15.54 2.24
C PHE A 36 -4.01 -14.94 3.13
N SER A 37 -5.27 -14.89 2.66
CA SER A 37 -6.37 -14.24 3.35
C SER A 37 -6.56 -14.76 4.77
N LYS A 38 -6.69 -13.86 5.76
CA LYS A 38 -6.71 -14.18 7.21
C LYS A 38 -5.49 -14.98 7.70
N GLY A 39 -4.44 -15.06 6.89
CA GLY A 39 -3.24 -15.82 7.14
C GLY A 39 -2.35 -15.16 8.19
N PHE A 40 -1.43 -15.96 8.74
CA PHE A 40 -0.45 -15.53 9.73
C PHE A 40 0.87 -15.26 9.02
N LEU A 41 0.95 -14.12 8.34
CA LEU A 41 2.16 -13.63 7.70
C LEU A 41 2.96 -12.74 8.65
N ASP A 42 2.81 -12.90 9.96
CA ASP A 42 3.58 -12.15 10.95
C ASP A 42 5.00 -12.68 11.08
N ASN A 43 5.95 -11.77 11.30
CA ASN A 43 7.37 -12.09 11.48
C ASN A 43 8.00 -12.84 10.29
N GLN A 44 7.61 -12.48 9.06
CA GLN A 44 8.25 -12.94 7.84
C GLN A 44 9.31 -11.94 7.36
N ASN A 45 10.22 -12.38 6.50
CA ASN A 45 11.19 -11.50 5.87
C ASN A 45 11.18 -11.71 4.36
N PHE A 46 10.69 -10.71 3.63
CA PHE A 46 10.64 -10.70 2.16
C PHE A 46 11.61 -9.65 1.64
N VAL A 47 12.58 -10.10 0.85
CA VAL A 47 13.60 -9.28 0.21
C VAL A 47 13.54 -9.51 -1.29
N GLU A 48 13.39 -8.45 -2.08
CA GLU A 48 13.36 -8.53 -3.55
C GLU A 48 12.28 -9.49 -4.08
N CYS A 49 11.17 -9.63 -3.35
CA CYS A 49 10.10 -10.56 -3.71
C CYS A 49 8.99 -9.88 -4.51
N THR A 50 8.29 -10.69 -5.32
CA THR A 50 7.08 -10.27 -6.05
C THR A 50 5.89 -11.12 -5.66
N PHE A 51 4.73 -10.49 -5.51
CA PHE A 51 3.45 -11.16 -5.30
C PHE A 51 2.50 -10.77 -6.44
N GLU A 52 2.02 -11.74 -7.20
CA GLU A 52 1.14 -11.54 -8.36
C GLU A 52 -0.20 -12.25 -8.13
N GLY A 53 -1.32 -11.55 -8.31
CA GLY A 53 -2.66 -12.14 -8.23
C GLY A 53 -3.03 -12.75 -6.87
N CYS A 54 -2.29 -12.41 -5.81
CA CYS A 54 -2.45 -13.01 -4.49
C CYS A 54 -3.58 -12.36 -3.67
N ASP A 55 -4.22 -13.14 -2.79
CA ASP A 55 -5.23 -12.63 -1.86
C ASP A 55 -4.68 -12.53 -0.43
N PHE A 56 -4.50 -11.31 0.06
CA PHE A 56 -4.07 -10.94 1.42
C PHE A 56 -5.22 -10.40 2.28
N THR A 57 -6.49 -10.55 1.88
CA THR A 57 -7.63 -9.97 2.59
C THR A 57 -7.58 -10.29 4.10
N ASN A 58 -7.48 -9.26 4.93
CA ASN A 58 -7.37 -9.35 6.39
C ASN A 58 -6.20 -10.24 6.90
N ALA A 59 -5.13 -10.40 6.12
CA ALA A 59 -3.94 -11.12 6.59
C ALA A 59 -3.23 -10.35 7.72
N ASN A 60 -2.64 -11.08 8.67
CA ASN A 60 -1.80 -10.49 9.69
C ASN A 60 -0.37 -10.35 9.15
N ILE A 61 0.10 -9.11 8.97
CA ILE A 61 1.44 -8.77 8.47
C ILE A 61 2.33 -8.14 9.56
N ALA A 62 1.96 -8.27 10.83
CA ALA A 62 2.66 -7.64 11.93
C ALA A 62 4.12 -8.11 12.02
N HIS A 63 5.03 -7.17 12.25
CA HIS A 63 6.48 -7.39 12.37
C HIS A 63 7.17 -7.98 11.13
N THR A 64 6.48 -8.07 9.99
CA THR A 64 7.07 -8.56 8.74
C THR A 64 7.91 -7.48 8.07
N ILE A 65 9.06 -7.88 7.53
CA ILE A 65 9.96 -7.02 6.77
C ILE A 65 9.60 -7.15 5.29
N PHE A 66 9.38 -6.01 4.63
CA PHE A 66 9.21 -5.91 3.19
C PHE A 66 10.30 -4.99 2.63
N ASN A 67 11.35 -5.57 2.07
CA ASN A 67 12.47 -4.82 1.49
C ASN A 67 12.51 -5.05 -0.03
N VAL A 68 12.21 -4.01 -0.81
CA VAL A 68 12.09 -4.07 -2.28
C VAL A 68 11.05 -5.12 -2.69
N VAL A 69 9.82 -4.95 -2.21
CA VAL A 69 8.72 -5.89 -2.50
C VAL A 69 7.69 -5.24 -3.43
N THR A 70 7.31 -5.96 -4.47
CA THR A 70 6.26 -5.54 -5.41
C THR A 70 5.02 -6.41 -5.25
N PHE A 71 3.86 -5.76 -5.17
CA PHE A 71 2.55 -6.41 -5.25
C PHE A 71 1.88 -6.01 -6.57
N GLU A 72 1.50 -7.00 -7.37
CA GLU A 72 0.86 -6.85 -8.67
C GLU A 72 -0.50 -7.57 -8.65
N ASP A 73 -1.56 -6.85 -9.02
CA ASP A 73 -2.93 -7.35 -9.12
C ASP A 73 -3.42 -8.09 -7.85
N CYS A 74 -2.91 -7.69 -6.69
CA CYS A 74 -3.20 -8.32 -5.41
C CYS A 74 -4.44 -7.74 -4.73
N LYS A 75 -5.17 -8.60 -4.01
CA LYS A 75 -6.26 -8.17 -3.13
C LYS A 75 -5.73 -8.01 -1.70
N MET A 76 -5.66 -6.78 -1.21
CA MET A 76 -4.98 -6.41 0.03
C MET A 76 -5.91 -5.63 0.99
N VAL A 77 -7.19 -6.00 0.97
CA VAL A 77 -8.25 -5.30 1.71
C VAL A 77 -8.05 -5.47 3.22
N GLY A 78 -8.08 -4.36 3.96
CA GLY A 78 -8.04 -4.34 5.43
C GLY A 78 -6.65 -4.49 6.07
N LEU A 79 -5.56 -4.51 5.28
CA LEU A 79 -4.21 -4.67 5.81
C LEU A 79 -3.76 -3.47 6.64
N GLN A 80 -3.01 -3.74 7.71
CA GLN A 80 -2.46 -2.72 8.63
C GLN A 80 -0.94 -2.64 8.44
N PHE A 81 -0.47 -1.82 7.49
CA PHE A 81 0.95 -1.74 7.13
C PHE A 81 1.81 -1.07 8.21
N GLU A 82 1.22 -0.23 9.05
CA GLU A 82 1.87 0.39 10.20
C GLU A 82 2.38 -0.65 11.20
N THR A 83 1.79 -1.85 11.21
CA THR A 83 2.19 -2.96 12.09
C THR A 83 3.42 -3.73 11.59
N CYS A 84 3.84 -3.52 10.33
CA CYS A 84 5.02 -4.14 9.75
C CYS A 84 6.31 -3.59 10.37
N ASN A 85 7.43 -4.23 10.05
CA ASN A 85 8.74 -3.70 10.37
C ASN A 85 9.13 -2.64 9.32
N HIS A 86 9.46 -1.44 9.78
CA HIS A 86 9.79 -0.30 8.90
C HIS A 86 11.26 -0.27 8.46
N LEU A 87 12.09 -1.18 8.98
CA LEU A 87 13.51 -1.28 8.62
C LEU A 87 13.66 -1.63 7.14
N LEU A 88 14.34 -0.75 6.39
CA LEU A 88 14.58 -0.91 4.94
C LEU A 88 13.29 -1.09 4.13
N LEU A 89 12.16 -0.59 4.65
CA LEU A 89 10.87 -0.74 4.02
C LEU A 89 10.88 -0.09 2.63
N SER A 90 10.58 -0.91 1.61
CA SER A 90 10.45 -0.46 0.23
C SER A 90 9.37 -1.31 -0.45
N LEU A 91 8.32 -0.63 -0.88
CA LEU A 91 7.08 -1.23 -1.34
C LEU A 91 6.64 -0.59 -2.66
N LYS A 92 6.09 -1.41 -3.54
CA LYS A 92 5.41 -0.98 -4.76
C LYS A 92 4.10 -1.73 -4.93
N PHE A 93 3.06 -1.03 -5.36
CA PHE A 93 1.74 -1.59 -5.62
C PHE A 93 1.29 -1.27 -7.04
N ILE A 94 0.84 -2.27 -7.79
CA ILE A 94 0.39 -2.14 -9.18
C ILE A 94 -0.94 -2.91 -9.33
N GLY A 95 -2.03 -2.25 -9.73
CA GLY A 95 -3.32 -2.92 -9.93
C GLY A 95 -3.96 -3.46 -8.64
N CYS A 96 -3.44 -3.09 -7.46
CA CYS A 96 -3.86 -3.66 -6.19
C CYS A 96 -5.16 -3.07 -5.68
N ASN A 97 -5.94 -3.89 -4.97
CA ASN A 97 -7.06 -3.43 -4.16
C ASN A 97 -6.66 -3.33 -2.68
N LEU A 98 -6.42 -2.11 -2.23
CA LEU A 98 -5.98 -1.75 -0.87
C LEU A 98 -7.10 -1.08 -0.06
N SER A 99 -8.35 -1.36 -0.41
CA SER A 99 -9.49 -0.75 0.28
C SER A 99 -9.45 -1.08 1.77
N VAL A 100 -9.75 -0.09 2.63
CA VAL A 100 -9.74 -0.23 4.10
C VAL A 100 -8.35 -0.58 4.67
N ALA A 101 -7.27 -0.49 3.88
CA ALA A 101 -5.91 -0.62 4.41
C ALA A 101 -5.52 0.61 5.25
N SER A 102 -4.54 0.44 6.13
CA SER A 102 -3.98 1.49 6.98
C SER A 102 -2.49 1.65 6.69
N PHE A 103 -2.07 2.90 6.52
CA PHE A 103 -0.69 3.37 6.40
C PHE A 103 -0.38 4.45 7.45
N VAL A 104 -1.13 4.48 8.56
CA VAL A 104 -1.09 5.56 9.54
C VAL A 104 0.32 5.74 10.11
N GLY A 105 0.81 6.99 10.11
CA GLY A 105 2.11 7.37 10.66
C GLY A 105 3.33 6.82 9.94
N MET A 106 3.16 6.14 8.80
CA MET A 106 4.28 5.50 8.10
C MET A 106 5.16 6.52 7.36
N ASN A 107 6.47 6.24 7.30
CA ASN A 107 7.41 7.02 6.49
C ASN A 107 7.69 6.32 5.15
N LEU A 108 7.05 6.79 4.08
CA LEU A 108 7.01 6.14 2.77
C LEU A 108 7.34 7.13 1.63
N PRO A 109 8.51 7.79 1.64
CA PRO A 109 8.88 8.71 0.58
C PRO A 109 9.10 7.96 -0.74
N ASN A 110 8.64 8.54 -1.86
CA ASN A 110 8.72 7.97 -3.21
C ASN A 110 7.96 6.63 -3.39
N ILE A 111 7.02 6.30 -2.50
CA ILE A 111 6.20 5.09 -2.67
C ILE A 111 5.37 5.17 -3.95
N GLN A 112 5.18 4.03 -4.60
CA GLN A 112 4.47 3.92 -5.87
C GLN A 112 3.19 3.09 -5.71
N PHE A 113 2.05 3.73 -5.99
CA PHE A 113 0.77 3.07 -6.19
C PHE A 113 0.28 3.35 -7.60
N HIS A 114 0.27 2.34 -8.47
CA HIS A 114 -0.11 2.51 -9.87
C HIS A 114 -1.39 1.72 -10.13
N ASP A 115 -2.42 2.37 -10.66
CA ASP A 115 -3.70 1.73 -11.01
C ASP A 115 -4.40 1.03 -9.82
N CYS A 116 -4.20 1.54 -8.60
CA CYS A 116 -4.72 0.93 -7.36
C CYS A 116 -6.10 1.46 -6.95
N ARG A 117 -6.89 0.61 -6.30
CA ARG A 117 -8.08 1.02 -5.54
C ARG A 117 -7.70 1.26 -4.08
N LEU A 118 -7.82 2.51 -3.61
CA LEU A 118 -7.47 2.98 -2.27
C LEU A 118 -8.70 3.51 -1.53
N HIS A 119 -9.81 2.79 -1.64
CA HIS A 119 -11.09 3.21 -1.05
C HIS A 119 -11.05 3.08 0.47
N GLN A 120 -11.43 4.13 1.21
CA GLN A 120 -11.40 4.12 2.68
C GLN A 120 -10.02 3.77 3.27
N THR A 121 -8.95 3.94 2.50
CA THR A 121 -7.57 3.72 2.98
C THR A 121 -7.17 4.88 3.88
N ASP A 122 -6.53 4.56 5.01
CA ASP A 122 -6.10 5.56 6.00
C ASP A 122 -4.62 5.94 5.81
N PHE A 123 -4.37 7.20 5.48
CA PHE A 123 -3.04 7.80 5.35
C PHE A 123 -2.77 8.88 6.42
N ALA A 124 -3.52 8.90 7.53
CA ALA A 124 -3.31 9.87 8.59
C ALA A 124 -1.87 9.84 9.13
N ASP A 125 -1.29 11.02 9.36
CA ASP A 125 0.09 11.23 9.82
C ASP A 125 1.19 10.60 8.95
N ALA A 126 0.87 10.08 7.75
CA ALA A 126 1.85 9.44 6.88
C ALA A 126 2.76 10.46 6.17
N HIS A 127 4.01 10.07 5.91
CA HIS A 127 4.96 10.82 5.09
C HIS A 127 5.06 10.21 3.69
N LEU A 128 4.38 10.85 2.73
CA LEU A 128 4.22 10.41 1.34
C LEU A 128 4.87 11.41 0.36
N LYS A 129 5.95 12.04 0.80
CA LYS A 129 6.72 12.97 -0.03
C LYS A 129 7.16 12.30 -1.33
N GLN A 130 6.91 12.93 -2.47
CA GLN A 130 7.22 12.41 -3.82
C GLN A 130 6.52 11.07 -4.15
N ALA A 131 5.45 10.70 -3.43
CA ALA A 131 4.68 9.51 -3.76
C ALA A 131 3.97 9.64 -5.11
N GLU A 132 3.82 8.53 -5.82
CA GLU A 132 3.18 8.46 -7.14
C GLU A 132 1.85 7.72 -7.04
N PHE A 133 0.78 8.34 -7.52
CA PHE A 133 -0.57 7.77 -7.51
C PHE A 133 -1.28 7.76 -8.88
N PRO A 134 -0.60 7.42 -10.00
CA PRO A 134 -1.24 7.40 -11.30
C PRO A 134 -2.44 6.44 -11.31
N ASN A 135 -3.57 6.97 -11.80
CA ASN A 135 -4.83 6.25 -12.02
C ASN A 135 -5.39 5.58 -10.76
N CYS A 136 -5.01 6.06 -9.58
CA CYS A 136 -5.53 5.55 -8.32
C CYS A 136 -6.88 6.17 -7.97
N ASP A 137 -7.75 5.38 -7.35
CA ASP A 137 -9.06 5.83 -6.87
C ASP A 137 -9.09 5.89 -5.34
N PHE A 138 -9.30 7.09 -4.80
CA PHE A 138 -9.24 7.42 -3.37
C PHE A 138 -10.62 7.65 -2.75
N GLU A 139 -11.67 7.02 -3.27
CA GLU A 139 -13.02 7.18 -2.71
C GLU A 139 -13.04 6.98 -1.19
N ASN A 140 -13.37 8.05 -0.46
CA ASN A 140 -13.39 8.09 1.01
C ASN A 140 -12.06 7.77 1.71
N ALA A 141 -10.91 7.86 1.04
CA ALA A 141 -9.60 7.78 1.68
C ALA A 141 -9.40 8.93 2.68
N ILE A 142 -8.61 8.67 3.72
CA ILE A 142 -8.38 9.60 4.84
C ILE A 142 -6.99 10.21 4.69
N PHE A 143 -6.93 11.54 4.64
CA PHE A 143 -5.71 12.33 4.64
C PHE A 143 -5.79 13.40 5.74
N GLU A 144 -5.18 13.11 6.88
CA GLU A 144 -5.12 14.02 8.04
C GLU A 144 -3.67 14.15 8.49
N ASN A 145 -3.13 15.37 8.54
CA ASN A 145 -1.73 15.64 8.85
C ASN A 145 -0.72 14.90 7.94
N THR A 146 -1.12 14.53 6.72
CA THR A 146 -0.28 13.78 5.78
C THR A 146 0.70 14.73 5.07
N ASP A 147 1.97 14.32 4.95
CA ASP A 147 2.95 15.00 4.11
C ASP A 147 2.86 14.47 2.67
N LEU A 148 2.32 15.29 1.78
CA LEU A 148 2.13 15.02 0.36
C LEU A 148 3.06 15.89 -0.50
N GLU A 149 4.12 16.48 0.07
CA GLU A 149 5.01 17.36 -0.67
C GLU A 149 5.51 16.69 -1.95
N GLN A 150 5.34 17.35 -3.10
CA GLN A 150 5.77 16.84 -4.42
C GLN A 150 5.15 15.49 -4.84
N ALA A 151 4.11 15.00 -4.16
CA ALA A 151 3.39 13.82 -4.62
C ALA A 151 2.62 14.09 -5.92
N ASP A 152 2.36 13.04 -6.70
CA ASP A 152 1.65 13.12 -7.99
C ASP A 152 0.25 12.51 -7.93
N PHE A 153 -0.76 13.38 -7.94
CA PHE A 153 -2.19 13.07 -8.03
C PHE A 153 -2.79 13.48 -9.39
N SER A 154 -1.96 13.71 -10.42
CA SER A 154 -2.43 14.28 -11.69
C SER A 154 -3.39 13.41 -12.48
N SER A 155 -3.41 12.10 -12.26
CA SER A 155 -4.46 11.20 -12.79
C SER A 155 -5.23 10.45 -11.69
N ALA A 156 -5.06 10.86 -10.42
CA ALA A 156 -5.80 10.28 -9.32
C ALA A 156 -7.26 10.78 -9.30
N LEU A 157 -8.16 9.92 -8.84
CA LEU A 157 -9.61 10.15 -8.81
C LEU A 157 -10.12 10.13 -7.37
N ASN A 158 -11.26 10.82 -7.16
CA ASN A 158 -12.07 10.77 -5.94
C ASN A 158 -11.40 11.15 -4.60
N PHE A 159 -10.16 11.67 -4.63
CA PHE A 159 -9.50 12.13 -3.41
C PHE A 159 -10.26 13.28 -2.74
N ASN A 160 -10.09 13.38 -1.42
CA ASN A 160 -10.57 14.49 -0.60
C ASN A 160 -9.43 14.92 0.31
N ILE A 161 -8.70 15.94 -0.08
CA ILE A 161 -7.48 16.39 0.63
C ILE A 161 -7.71 17.83 1.04
N ASP A 162 -7.75 18.08 2.34
CA ASP A 162 -7.80 19.44 2.89
C ASP A 162 -6.39 20.05 2.94
N PRO A 163 -6.07 21.07 2.12
CA PRO A 163 -4.75 21.69 2.11
C PRO A 163 -4.39 22.46 3.39
N SER A 164 -5.36 22.73 4.28
CA SER A 164 -5.12 23.46 5.53
C SER A 164 -4.55 22.58 6.65
N ILE A 165 -4.69 21.26 6.53
CA ILE A 165 -4.20 20.29 7.52
C ILE A 165 -3.17 19.30 6.93
N ASN A 166 -3.01 19.25 5.60
CA ASN A 166 -2.02 18.40 4.93
C ASN A 166 -0.93 19.25 4.28
N GLN A 167 0.31 18.74 4.22
CA GLN A 167 1.40 19.44 3.54
C GLN A 167 1.35 19.12 2.05
N VAL A 168 0.83 20.06 1.24
CA VAL A 168 0.63 19.85 -0.21
C VAL A 168 1.56 20.68 -1.09
N LYS A 169 2.72 21.09 -0.56
CA LYS A 169 3.63 21.97 -1.28
C LYS A 169 4.17 21.25 -2.52
N LYS A 170 3.96 21.87 -3.69
CA LYS A 170 4.33 21.32 -5.01
C LYS A 170 3.69 19.97 -5.35
N THR A 171 2.64 19.56 -4.64
CA THR A 171 1.84 18.39 -5.03
C THR A 171 1.18 18.66 -6.38
N HIS A 172 1.22 17.68 -7.26
CA HIS A 172 0.70 17.80 -8.62
C HIS A 172 -0.76 17.31 -8.66
N PHE A 173 -1.68 18.18 -9.03
CA PHE A 173 -3.10 17.87 -9.21
C PHE A 173 -3.54 18.22 -10.62
N SER A 174 -4.49 17.47 -11.18
CA SER A 174 -5.19 17.88 -12.39
C SER A 174 -6.20 18.99 -12.11
N LYS A 175 -6.59 19.71 -13.16
CA LYS A 175 -7.66 20.71 -13.07
C LYS A 175 -8.99 20.08 -12.62
N ASP A 176 -9.32 18.92 -13.17
CA ASP A 176 -10.56 18.21 -12.85
C ASP A 176 -10.53 17.68 -11.41
N GLY A 177 -9.35 17.29 -10.91
CA GLY A 177 -9.17 16.85 -9.53
C GLY A 177 -9.29 17.95 -8.48
N LEU A 178 -9.24 19.24 -8.85
CA LEU A 178 -9.29 20.35 -7.89
C LEU A 178 -10.56 20.33 -7.01
N ILE A 179 -11.66 19.74 -7.50
CA ILE A 179 -12.87 19.55 -6.69
C ILE A 179 -12.58 18.81 -5.38
N GLY A 180 -11.65 17.84 -5.39
CA GLY A 180 -11.22 17.09 -4.21
C GLY A 180 -10.52 17.94 -3.16
N LEU A 181 -9.98 19.10 -3.52
CA LEU A 181 -9.37 20.05 -2.59
C LEU A 181 -10.37 21.04 -1.99
N LEU A 182 -11.55 21.14 -2.61
CA LEU A 182 -12.57 22.15 -2.28
C LEU A 182 -13.73 21.59 -1.47
N LYS A 183 -13.86 20.25 -1.37
CA LYS A 183 -14.97 19.56 -0.69
C LYS A 183 -15.23 20.06 0.74
N LYS A 184 -14.18 20.35 1.53
CA LYS A 184 -14.32 20.86 2.91
C LYS A 184 -15.12 22.16 3.00
N PHE A 185 -15.08 23.00 1.97
CA PHE A 185 -15.76 24.29 1.99
C PHE A 185 -17.26 24.20 1.69
N ASP A 186 -17.76 23.03 1.29
CA ASP A 186 -19.17 22.80 0.91
C ASP A 186 -19.65 23.82 -0.16
N ILE A 187 -18.78 24.07 -1.15
CA ILE A 187 -19.04 24.99 -2.25
C ILE A 187 -19.41 24.23 -3.53
N VAL A 188 -20.28 24.83 -4.34
CA VAL A 188 -20.66 24.29 -5.65
C VAL A 188 -19.66 24.75 -6.70
N VAL A 189 -19.01 23.80 -7.36
CA VAL A 189 -18.11 24.03 -8.51
C VAL A 189 -18.86 23.60 -9.77
N THR A 190 -18.94 24.48 -10.77
CA THR A 190 -19.66 24.28 -12.04
C THR A 190 -18.74 24.36 -13.23
#